data_AF-A0A1B7WBW0-F1
#
_entry.id   AF-A0A1B7WBW0-F1
#
_cell.length_a   1.000
_cell.length_b   1.000
_cell.length_c   1.000
_cell.angle_alpha   90.00
_cell.angle_beta   90.00
_cell.angle_gamma   90.00
#
_symmetry.space_group_name_H-M   'P 1'
#
loop_
_entity.id
_entity.type
_entity.pdbx_description
1 polymer ?
#
loop_
_entity_poly.entity_id
_entity_poly.type
_entity_poly.pdbx_seq_one_letter_code
_entity_poly.pdbx_strand_id
1 'polypeptide(L)'
;MGNDGNEFKIITQVFLYKFTNDKFAYEVKNIDQEIAQAAKWDQVLKNKTQDEYELILLQLPANTAQLKPDHLISTLFEKQNDPNFAKLFDDTLRDIAIQNSDIFSVKTEGDTKIPLFDRVSEFITDTSKRDPFCKAIINQLVKFSAEHIFTQKYDFFAT
;
A
#
# COMPACT_ATOMS: atom_id res chain seq x y z
N MET A 1 27.60 3.11 0.61
CA MET A 1 26.14 2.97 0.39
C MET A 1 26.02 2.13 -0.86
N GLY A 2 25.58 0.89 -0.73
CA GLY A 2 25.68 -0.09 -1.79
C GLY A 2 25.88 -1.50 -1.25
N ASN A 3 24.79 -2.26 -1.30
CA ASN A 3 24.75 -3.72 -1.26
C ASN A 3 24.57 -4.39 0.11
N ASP A 4 23.71 -3.83 0.97
CA ASP A 4 23.22 -4.54 2.16
C ASP A 4 21.80 -5.07 1.91
N GLY A 5 21.48 -6.25 2.44
CA GLY A 5 20.17 -6.89 2.30
C GLY A 5 19.00 -6.04 2.80
N ASN A 6 19.29 -5.06 3.67
CA ASN A 6 18.33 -4.07 4.13
C ASN A 6 17.86 -3.11 3.02
N GLU A 7 18.74 -2.66 2.11
CA GLU A 7 18.37 -1.78 1.00
C GLU A 7 17.39 -2.49 0.05
N PHE A 8 17.67 -3.75 -0.29
CA PHE A 8 16.77 -4.56 -1.11
C PHE A 8 15.40 -4.76 -0.45
N LYS A 9 15.38 -5.12 0.85
CA LYS A 9 14.13 -5.27 1.61
C LYS A 9 13.30 -3.99 1.61
N ILE A 10 13.93 -2.84 1.87
CA ILE A 10 13.28 -1.52 1.80
C ILE A 10 12.63 -1.32 0.43
N ILE A 11 13.40 -1.49 -0.66
CA ILE A 11 12.91 -1.25 -2.03
C ILE A 11 11.73 -2.16 -2.34
N THR A 12 11.83 -3.46 -2.05
CA THR A 12 10.76 -4.42 -2.29
C THR A 12 9.49 -4.09 -1.51
N GLN A 13 9.62 -3.74 -0.22
CA GLN A 13 8.48 -3.42 0.64
C GLN A 13 7.79 -2.11 0.22
N VAL A 14 8.57 -1.09 -0.15
CA VAL A 14 8.04 0.20 -0.65
C VAL A 14 7.36 0.03 -1.99
N PHE A 15 7.96 -0.75 -2.91
CA PHE A 15 7.36 -1.08 -4.19
C PHE A 15 6.04 -1.83 -4.01
N LEU A 16 6.03 -2.85 -3.14
CA LEU A 16 4.83 -3.63 -2.86
C LEU A 16 3.71 -2.74 -2.30
N TYR A 17 4.02 -1.84 -1.37
CA TYR A 17 3.02 -0.90 -0.84
C TYR A 17 2.42 -0.02 -1.94
N LYS A 18 3.27 0.51 -2.82
CA LYS A 18 2.83 1.30 -3.98
C LYS A 18 1.95 0.49 -4.92
N PHE A 19 2.40 -0.71 -5.28
CA PHE A 19 1.66 -1.63 -6.14
C PHE A 19 0.29 -1.96 -5.55
N THR A 20 0.23 -2.28 -4.25
CA THR A 20 -1.01 -2.58 -3.54
C THR A 20 -1.96 -1.39 -3.53
N ASN A 21 -1.47 -0.18 -3.22
CA ASN A 21 -2.28 1.04 -3.23
C ASN A 21 -2.84 1.34 -4.63
N ASP A 22 -2.01 1.24 -5.66
CA ASP A 22 -2.42 1.55 -7.03
C ASP A 22 -3.39 0.49 -7.58
N LYS A 23 -3.17 -0.79 -7.25
CA LYS A 23 -4.12 -1.86 -7.61
C LYS A 23 -5.47 -1.65 -6.92
N PHE A 24 -5.46 -1.31 -5.63
CA PHE A 24 -6.69 -1.01 -4.90
C PHE A 24 -7.44 0.17 -5.53
N ALA A 25 -6.74 1.26 -5.86
CA ALA A 25 -7.33 2.41 -6.54
C ALA A 25 -7.97 2.03 -7.89
N TYR A 26 -7.27 1.23 -8.70
CA TYR A 26 -7.77 0.73 -9.98
C TYR A 26 -9.08 -0.06 -9.82
N GLU A 27 -9.10 -1.04 -8.91
CA GLU A 27 -10.27 -1.90 -8.74
C GLU A 27 -11.46 -1.14 -8.14
N VAL A 28 -11.24 -0.25 -7.18
CA VAL A 28 -12.31 0.59 -6.62
C VAL A 28 -12.94 1.48 -7.70
N LYS A 29 -12.14 2.04 -8.61
CA LYS A 29 -12.66 2.83 -9.73
C LYS A 29 -13.43 1.99 -10.76
N ASN A 30 -13.13 0.70 -10.88
CA ASN A 30 -13.93 -0.20 -11.71
C ASN A 30 -15.29 -0.54 -11.08
N ILE A 31 -15.38 -0.50 -9.75
CA ILE A 31 -16.58 -0.80 -8.98
C ILE A 31 -17.50 0.43 -8.88
N ASP A 32 -16.94 1.60 -8.57
CA ASP A 32 -17.70 2.83 -8.31
C ASP A 32 -17.36 3.94 -9.32
N GLN A 33 -18.35 4.30 -10.13
CA GLN A 33 -18.21 5.33 -11.18
C GLN A 33 -18.00 6.74 -10.63
N GLU A 34 -18.52 7.05 -9.44
CA GLU A 34 -18.30 8.35 -8.80
C GLU A 34 -16.82 8.50 -8.44
N ILE A 35 -16.23 7.45 -7.89
CA ILE A 35 -14.80 7.41 -7.56
C ILE A 35 -13.94 7.48 -8.83
N ALA A 36 -14.36 6.78 -9.90
CA ALA A 36 -13.67 6.77 -11.19
C ALA A 36 -13.57 8.16 -11.85
N GLN A 37 -14.64 8.95 -11.75
CA GLN A 37 -14.75 10.25 -12.41
C GLN A 37 -14.21 11.40 -11.54
N ALA A 38 -13.91 11.15 -10.27
CA ALA A 38 -13.43 12.15 -9.34
C ALA A 38 -11.97 12.55 -9.59
N ALA A 39 -11.70 13.86 -9.56
CA ALA A 39 -10.33 14.39 -9.62
C ALA A 39 -9.47 13.95 -8.42
N LYS A 40 -10.10 13.74 -7.25
CA LYS A 40 -9.49 13.20 -6.02
C LYS A 40 -10.27 11.98 -5.53
N TRP A 41 -10.05 10.87 -6.20
CA TRP A 41 -10.74 9.59 -5.94
C TRP A 41 -10.68 9.17 -4.46
N ASP A 42 -9.54 9.42 -3.80
CA ASP A 42 -9.29 9.04 -2.41
C ASP A 42 -10.17 9.83 -1.44
N GLN A 43 -10.50 11.08 -1.76
CA GLN A 43 -11.39 11.91 -0.94
C GLN A 43 -12.85 11.46 -1.05
N VAL A 44 -13.29 11.11 -2.26
CA VAL A 44 -14.63 10.54 -2.48
C VAL A 44 -14.75 9.21 -1.73
N LEU A 45 -13.73 8.34 -1.83
CA LEU A 45 -13.71 7.08 -1.09
C LEU A 45 -13.74 7.31 0.44
N LYS A 46 -12.96 8.25 0.96
CA LYS A 46 -12.94 8.61 2.40
C LYS A 46 -14.29 9.13 2.91
N ASN A 47 -15.11 9.71 2.03
CA ASN A 47 -16.42 10.26 2.38
C ASN A 47 -17.57 9.25 2.25
N LYS A 48 -17.31 8.04 1.73
CA LYS A 48 -18.31 6.96 1.74
C LYS A 48 -18.68 6.61 3.19
N THR A 49 -19.93 6.29 3.41
CA THR A 49 -20.39 5.70 4.66
C THR A 49 -19.72 4.34 4.88
N GLN A 50 -19.76 3.86 6.12
CA GLN A 50 -19.19 2.54 6.45
C GLN A 50 -19.82 1.43 5.59
N ASP A 51 -21.14 1.41 5.46
CA ASP A 51 -21.86 0.39 4.67
C ASP A 51 -21.48 0.46 3.18
N GLU A 52 -21.39 1.66 2.60
CA GLU A 52 -20.95 1.84 1.21
C GLU A 52 -19.51 1.35 1.00
N TYR A 53 -18.62 1.67 1.95
CA TYR A 53 -17.24 1.22 1.91
C TYR A 53 -17.14 -0.31 1.99
N GLU A 54 -17.90 -0.94 2.89
CA GLU A 54 -17.96 -2.39 3.01
C GLU A 54 -18.48 -3.05 1.73
N LEU A 55 -19.51 -2.49 1.09
CA LEU A 55 -20.01 -2.97 -0.21
C LEU A 55 -18.96 -2.86 -1.32
N ILE A 56 -18.12 -1.81 -1.32
CA ILE A 56 -16.99 -1.70 -2.25
C ILE A 56 -15.97 -2.80 -1.97
N LEU A 57 -15.59 -3.01 -0.70
CA LEU A 57 -14.61 -4.04 -0.33
C LEU A 57 -15.08 -5.46 -0.70
N LEU A 58 -16.37 -5.76 -0.55
CA LEU A 58 -16.97 -7.04 -0.92
C LEU A 58 -16.95 -7.33 -2.43
N GLN A 59 -16.92 -6.28 -3.25
CA GLN A 59 -16.88 -6.39 -4.72
C GLN A 59 -15.46 -6.45 -5.28
N LEU A 60 -14.44 -6.27 -4.44
CA LEU A 60 -13.05 -6.37 -4.88
C LEU A 60 -12.74 -7.80 -5.37
N PRO A 61 -11.95 -7.95 -6.44
CA PRO A 61 -11.44 -9.25 -6.84
C PRO A 61 -10.67 -9.92 -5.70
N ALA A 62 -10.78 -11.25 -5.60
CA ALA A 62 -10.17 -12.03 -4.51
C ALA A 62 -8.63 -11.89 -4.40
N ASN A 63 -7.97 -11.38 -5.44
CA ASN A 63 -6.52 -11.15 -5.46
C ASN A 63 -6.13 -9.69 -5.20
N THR A 64 -7.05 -8.86 -4.72
CA THR A 64 -6.82 -7.45 -4.40
C THR A 64 -6.81 -7.26 -2.89
N ALA A 65 -5.78 -6.58 -2.39
CA ALA A 65 -5.73 -6.27 -0.97
C ALA A 65 -6.80 -5.26 -0.61
N GLN A 66 -7.49 -5.51 0.49
CA GLN A 66 -8.38 -4.56 1.13
C GLN A 66 -7.54 -3.57 1.93
N LEU A 67 -7.67 -2.31 1.60
CA LEU A 67 -7.07 -1.21 2.35
C LEU A 67 -8.16 -0.53 3.19
N LYS A 68 -7.77 0.18 4.26
CA LYS A 68 -8.59 1.19 4.94
C LYS A 68 -8.28 2.57 4.36
N PRO A 69 -9.14 3.58 4.54
CA PRO A 69 -8.81 4.94 4.11
C PRO A 69 -7.53 5.49 4.75
N ASP A 70 -7.20 5.07 5.98
CA ASP A 70 -5.95 5.41 6.66
C ASP A 70 -4.70 4.72 6.08
N HIS A 71 -4.88 3.65 5.30
CA HIS A 71 -3.78 2.95 4.62
C HIS A 71 -3.38 3.58 3.30
N LEU A 72 -4.11 4.57 2.81
CA LEU A 72 -3.83 5.15 1.50
C LEU A 72 -2.54 5.97 1.55
N ILE A 73 -1.79 5.91 0.45
CA ILE A 73 -0.57 6.72 0.28
C ILE A 73 -0.88 8.22 0.39
N SER A 74 -2.04 8.67 -0.08
CA SER A 74 -2.47 10.07 0.08
C SER A 74 -2.67 10.45 1.53
N THR A 75 -3.25 9.56 2.35
CA THR A 75 -3.43 9.79 3.79
C THR A 75 -2.10 9.86 4.53
N LEU A 76 -1.16 8.97 4.24
CA LEU A 76 0.18 9.04 4.83
C LEU A 76 0.94 10.28 4.37
N PHE A 77 0.74 10.70 3.12
CA PHE A 77 1.33 11.94 2.61
C PHE A 77 0.79 13.18 3.32
N GLU A 78 -0.52 13.23 3.63
CA GLU A 78 -1.14 14.30 4.42
C GLU A 78 -0.53 14.37 5.84
N LYS A 79 -0.27 13.22 6.46
CA LYS A 79 0.28 13.08 7.83
C LYS A 79 1.81 13.10 7.90
N GLN A 80 2.52 13.33 6.79
CA GLN A 80 3.99 13.15 6.69
C GLN A 80 4.84 14.05 7.60
N ASN A 81 4.25 15.11 8.15
CA ASN A 81 4.91 16.07 9.04
C ASN A 81 4.57 15.83 10.51
N ASP A 82 3.71 14.86 10.80
CA ASP A 82 3.33 14.55 12.17
C ASP A 82 4.49 13.88 12.92
N PRO A 83 4.60 14.08 14.24
CA PRO A 83 5.61 13.40 15.04
C PRO A 83 5.49 11.88 14.95
N ASN A 84 6.63 11.17 14.91
CA ASN A 84 6.68 9.71 14.80
C ASN A 84 6.10 9.19 13.48
N PHE A 85 6.29 9.92 12.38
CA PHE A 85 5.79 9.52 11.06
C PHE A 85 6.29 8.13 10.64
N ALA A 86 7.52 7.75 10.97
CA ALA A 86 8.05 6.43 10.70
C ALA A 86 7.28 5.32 11.42
N LYS A 87 6.83 5.58 12.66
CA LYS A 87 5.97 4.65 13.40
C LYS A 87 4.62 4.52 12.70
N LEU A 88 4.00 5.63 12.29
CA LEU A 88 2.75 5.60 11.53
C LEU A 88 2.90 4.81 10.23
N PHE A 89 3.99 5.03 9.50
CA PHE A 89 4.31 4.32 8.26
C PHE A 89 4.41 2.80 8.49
N ASP A 90 5.20 2.38 9.48
CA ASP A 90 5.37 0.96 9.81
C ASP A 90 4.09 0.31 10.32
N ASP A 91 3.33 1.01 11.17
CA ASP A 91 2.07 0.50 11.70
C ASP A 91 1.02 0.35 10.60
N THR A 92 1.03 1.26 9.61
CA THR A 92 0.18 1.15 8.42
C THR A 92 0.50 -0.13 7.64
N LEU A 93 1.78 -0.37 7.34
CA LEU A 93 2.20 -1.58 6.61
C LEU A 93 1.83 -2.85 7.39
N ARG A 94 2.01 -2.86 8.71
CA ARG A 94 1.64 -3.97 9.57
C ARG A 94 0.13 -4.21 9.59
N ASP A 95 -0.68 -3.17 9.67
CA ASP A 95 -2.14 -3.30 9.66
C ASP A 95 -2.65 -3.84 8.32
N ILE A 96 -2.09 -3.37 7.19
CA ILE A 96 -2.36 -3.95 5.87
C ILE A 96 -2.02 -5.44 5.85
N ALA A 97 -0.84 -5.83 6.35
CA ALA A 97 -0.41 -7.23 6.36
C ALA A 97 -1.33 -8.12 7.21
N ILE A 98 -1.82 -7.63 8.35
CA ILE A 98 -2.74 -8.36 9.23
C ILE A 98 -4.10 -8.53 8.56
N GLN A 99 -4.68 -7.43 8.08
CA GLN A 99 -6.00 -7.41 7.44
C GLN A 99 -6.07 -8.31 6.20
N ASN A 100 -4.95 -8.43 5.48
CA ASN A 100 -4.89 -9.17 4.22
C ASN A 100 -4.20 -10.54 4.35
N SER A 101 -4.00 -11.02 5.58
CA SER A 101 -3.27 -12.26 5.84
C SER A 101 -3.97 -13.49 5.24
N ASP A 102 -5.30 -13.52 5.19
CA ASP A 102 -6.03 -14.64 4.57
C ASP A 102 -5.96 -14.63 3.04
N ILE A 103 -5.64 -13.48 2.44
CA ILE A 103 -5.52 -13.34 0.98
C ILE A 103 -4.10 -13.64 0.50
N PHE A 104 -3.08 -13.18 1.23
CA PHE A 104 -1.69 -13.21 0.74
C PHE A 104 -0.68 -13.91 1.68
N SER A 105 -1.09 -14.56 2.77
CA SER A 105 -0.12 -15.28 3.60
C SER A 105 0.45 -16.50 2.88
N VAL A 106 1.76 -16.46 2.62
CA VAL A 106 2.52 -17.61 2.16
C VAL A 106 3.00 -18.39 3.38
N LYS A 107 2.77 -19.71 3.40
CA LYS A 107 3.33 -20.60 4.41
C LYS A 107 4.70 -21.08 3.97
N THR A 108 5.66 -21.09 4.88
CA THR A 108 6.93 -21.80 4.67
C THR A 108 6.73 -23.32 4.77
N GLU A 109 7.75 -24.08 4.37
CA GLU A 109 7.80 -25.54 4.56
C GLU A 109 7.62 -25.98 6.03
N GLY A 110 7.87 -25.07 6.98
CA GLY A 110 7.68 -25.29 8.43
C GLY A 110 6.38 -24.72 8.98
N ASP A 111 5.36 -24.48 8.14
CA ASP A 111 4.05 -23.91 8.51
C ASP A 111 4.06 -22.49 9.11
N THR A 112 5.18 -21.78 9.05
CA THR A 112 5.26 -20.37 9.46
C THR A 112 4.64 -19.49 8.39
N LYS A 113 3.61 -18.70 8.75
CA LYS A 113 3.06 -17.65 7.88
C LYS A 113 4.04 -16.48 7.78
N ILE A 114 4.50 -16.17 6.57
CA ILE A 114 5.28 -14.96 6.32
C ILE A 114 4.31 -13.79 6.13
N PRO A 115 4.45 -12.69 6.89
CA PRO A 115 3.59 -11.52 6.71
C PRO A 115 3.89 -10.80 5.40
N LEU A 116 2.86 -10.17 4.81
CA LEU A 116 2.98 -9.41 3.56
C LEU A 116 3.97 -8.23 3.69
N PHE A 117 3.96 -7.56 4.86
CA PHE A 117 4.82 -6.43 5.13
C PHE A 117 5.60 -6.52 6.46
N ASP A 118 6.79 -5.94 6.43
CA ASP A 118 7.69 -5.69 7.56
C ASP A 118 7.68 -4.21 7.98
N ARG A 119 8.31 -3.91 9.12
CA ARG A 119 8.52 -2.54 9.61
C ARG A 119 9.73 -1.91 8.89
N VAL A 120 9.46 -1.21 7.80
CA VAL A 120 10.46 -0.66 6.88
C VAL A 120 11.41 0.33 7.58
N SER A 121 10.91 1.15 8.51
CA SER A 121 11.76 2.13 9.19
C SER A 121 12.81 1.48 10.11
N GLU A 122 12.59 0.25 10.56
CA GLU A 122 13.49 -0.47 11.45
C GLU A 122 14.78 -0.94 10.77
N PHE A 123 14.79 -1.00 9.44
CA PHE A 123 16.01 -1.20 8.65
C PHE A 123 16.96 0.00 8.72
N ILE A 124 16.50 1.15 9.19
CA ILE A 124 17.35 2.31 9.47
C ILE A 124 17.82 2.26 10.93
N THR A 125 19.12 2.04 11.10
CA THR A 125 19.76 1.87 12.43
C THR A 125 19.69 3.15 13.27
N ASP A 126 19.97 4.30 12.67
CA ASP A 126 19.85 5.60 13.35
C ASP A 126 18.38 6.00 13.45
N THR A 127 17.82 5.86 14.66
CA THR A 127 16.40 6.16 14.94
C THR A 127 16.03 7.61 14.62
N SER A 128 16.98 8.55 14.72
CA SER A 128 16.76 9.97 14.39
C SER A 128 16.55 10.22 12.90
N LYS A 129 16.92 9.26 12.04
CA LYS A 129 16.78 9.35 10.58
C LYS A 129 15.51 8.71 10.04
N ARG A 130 14.77 7.96 10.86
CA ARG A 130 13.59 7.19 10.43
C ARG A 130 12.47 8.08 9.89
N ASP A 131 12.08 9.12 10.62
CA ASP A 131 11.03 10.05 10.18
C ASP A 131 11.41 10.75 8.86
N PRO A 132 12.59 11.39 8.73
CA PRO A 132 13.04 11.96 7.46
C PRO A 132 13.06 10.95 6.30
N PHE A 133 13.45 9.70 6.58
CA PHE A 133 13.52 8.64 5.59
C PHE A 133 12.14 8.21 5.09
N CYS A 134 11.20 7.86 5.97
CA CYS A 134 9.84 7.51 5.60
C CYS A 134 9.14 8.67 4.88
N LYS A 135 9.40 9.92 5.32
CA LYS A 135 8.93 11.12 4.63
C LYS A 135 9.49 11.23 3.20
N ALA A 136 10.76 10.93 2.99
CA ALA A 136 11.33 10.92 1.64
C ALA A 136 10.65 9.86 0.75
N ILE A 137 10.37 8.66 1.29
CA ILE A 137 9.65 7.60 0.58
C ILE A 137 8.26 8.07 0.17
N ILE A 138 7.42 8.53 1.11
CA ILE A 138 6.02 8.86 0.80
C ILE A 138 5.92 10.01 -0.21
N ASN A 139 6.84 10.98 -0.15
CA ASN A 139 6.95 12.05 -1.13
C ASN A 139 7.27 11.57 -2.54
N GLN A 140 7.97 10.44 -2.69
CA GLN A 140 8.18 9.83 -4.00
C GLN A 140 6.96 9.05 -4.47
N LEU A 141 6.34 8.27 -3.57
CA LEU A 141 5.23 7.39 -3.90
C LEU A 141 3.97 8.12 -4.39
N VAL A 142 3.73 9.35 -3.91
CA VAL A 142 2.54 10.14 -4.27
C VAL A 142 2.61 10.74 -5.68
N LYS A 143 3.79 10.82 -6.30
CA LYS A 143 4.01 11.62 -7.53
C LYS A 143 3.37 11.04 -8.79
N PHE A 144 3.11 9.75 -8.81
CA PHE A 144 2.57 9.06 -9.98
C PHE A 144 1.68 7.90 -9.54
N SER A 145 0.84 7.43 -10.44
CA SER A 145 0.04 6.21 -10.28
C SER A 145 0.33 5.27 -11.44
N ALA A 146 0.57 4.00 -11.13
CA ALA A 146 0.79 2.96 -12.13
C ALA A 146 -0.50 2.24 -12.54
N GLU A 147 -1.70 2.75 -12.21
CA GLU A 147 -2.99 2.10 -12.47
C GLU A 147 -3.18 1.58 -13.91
N HIS A 148 -2.59 2.27 -14.90
CA HIS A 148 -2.64 1.89 -16.30
C HIS A 148 -2.07 0.49 -16.61
N ILE A 149 -1.16 -0.03 -15.77
CA ILE A 149 -0.57 -1.37 -15.96
C ILE A 149 -1.60 -2.49 -15.73
N PHE A 150 -2.66 -2.22 -14.96
CA PHE A 150 -3.68 -3.23 -14.61
C PHE A 150 -4.72 -3.44 -15.71
N THR A 151 -4.84 -2.50 -16.65
CA THR A 151 -5.72 -2.63 -17.83
C THR A 151 -5.22 -3.69 -18.81
N GLN A 152 -3.91 -3.94 -18.84
CA GLN A 152 -3.30 -4.92 -19.74
C GLN A 152 -3.43 -6.32 -19.15
N LYS A 153 -4.30 -7.16 -19.74
CA LYS A 153 -4.37 -8.58 -19.41
C LYS A 153 -3.07 -9.25 -19.86
N TYR A 154 -2.31 -9.82 -18.92
CA TYR A 154 -1.20 -10.78 -19.07
C TYR A 154 -0.77 -11.05 -20.53
N ASP A 155 -0.05 -10.11 -21.13
CA ASP A 155 0.74 -10.36 -22.34
C ASP A 155 2.12 -9.72 -22.23
N PHE A 156 2.72 -9.86 -21.04
CA PHE A 156 4.09 -9.39 -20.77
C PHE A 156 5.17 -10.35 -21.29
N PHE A 157 4.79 -11.56 -21.74
CA PHE A 157 5.70 -12.62 -22.15
C PHE A 157 5.35 -13.33 -23.45
N ALA A 158 4.27 -12.99 -24.18
CA ALA A 158 4.10 -13.49 -25.54
C ALA A 158 4.74 -12.50 -26.53
N THR A 159 5.99 -12.77 -26.89
CA THR A 159 6.55 -12.38 -28.19
C THR A 159 7.59 -13.41 -28.59
#